data_AF-A0AAD2B7K6-F1
#
_entry.id   AF-A0AAD2B7K6-F1
#
_cell.length_a   1.000
_cell.length_b   1.000
_cell.length_c   1.000
_cell.angle_alpha   90.00
_cell.angle_beta   90.00
_cell.angle_gamma   90.00
#
_symmetry.space_group_name_H-M   'P 1'
#
loop_
_entity.id
_entity.type
_entity.pdbx_description
1 polymer ?
#
loop_
_entity_poly.entity_id
_entity_poly.type
_entity_poly.pdbx_seq_one_letter_code
_entity_poly.pdbx_strand_id
1 'polypeptide(L)'
;MAGAHNPLKGYEKIKAQKLLCSIEQGQFDENDVEGLFMKLRAHCGDRRVFREIADFVAHNDIRNKGLTNESMEAFYLSIKYFVEYVSPQRNLNIGEPFPSYIKRLMKYQCLKADGAMLMREFHVSPQSLAKKIESLFKEDKKSQTVVLNGKLGVETAAAINRVLHVIHVQPAITQRTLIDELLLVLGENKLIFDPMRIEQQSDRITICALALLHGTEYDFNGHRLGRCSISSEQEAISHGVTYVDEHGEEVPNPESFGHLQIHGHVTVQNNGADLAVAYTVFETNLDTTEWCDDSLFVVEHTTAGDNHFAWRKLDLCGVIGIDKDFKLIRLAAE
;
A
#
# COMPACT_ATOMS: atom_id res chain seq x y z
N MET A 1 -13.17 0.00 -21.70
CA MET A 1 -12.78 -0.70 -22.94
C MET A 1 -11.30 -0.93 -22.82
N ALA A 2 -10.88 -2.17 -22.57
CA ALA A 2 -9.46 -2.53 -22.52
C ALA A 2 -8.84 -2.27 -23.89
N GLY A 3 -7.75 -1.52 -23.94
CA GLY A 3 -6.98 -1.36 -25.17
C GLY A 3 -6.46 -2.71 -25.65
N ALA A 4 -6.33 -2.90 -26.97
CA ALA A 4 -5.78 -4.14 -27.51
C ALA A 4 -4.37 -4.39 -26.93
N HIS A 5 -4.21 -5.46 -26.15
CA HIS A 5 -2.92 -5.87 -25.61
C HIS A 5 -1.96 -6.15 -26.78
N ASN A 6 -0.87 -5.40 -26.85
CA ASN A 6 0.17 -5.62 -27.86
C ASN A 6 1.31 -6.41 -27.20
N PRO A 7 1.48 -7.71 -27.51
CA PRO A 7 2.48 -8.53 -26.84
C PRO A 7 3.91 -8.14 -27.26
N LEU A 8 4.88 -8.45 -26.41
CA LEU A 8 6.31 -8.38 -26.74
C LEU A 8 6.66 -9.17 -28.00
N LYS A 9 7.53 -8.59 -28.85
CA LYS A 9 7.94 -9.17 -30.13
C LYS A 9 9.44 -9.04 -30.35
N GLY A 10 9.97 -9.91 -31.20
CA GLY A 10 11.35 -9.85 -31.67
C GLY A 10 12.39 -9.93 -30.54
N TYR A 11 13.40 -9.08 -30.63
CA TYR A 11 14.57 -9.13 -29.75
C TYR A 11 14.25 -8.81 -28.28
N GLU A 12 13.28 -7.92 -28.01
CA GLU A 12 12.90 -7.61 -26.63
C GLU A 12 12.22 -8.79 -25.93
N LYS A 13 11.46 -9.60 -26.68
CA LYS A 13 10.91 -10.86 -26.15
C LYS A 13 12.03 -11.83 -25.74
N ILE A 14 13.09 -11.94 -26.55
CA ILE A 14 14.23 -12.82 -26.26
C ILE A 14 14.95 -12.35 -24.98
N LYS A 15 15.15 -11.04 -24.80
CA LYS A 15 15.76 -10.50 -23.58
C LYS A 15 14.90 -10.78 -22.34
N ALA A 16 13.59 -10.52 -22.43
CA ALA A 16 12.66 -10.81 -21.33
C ALA A 16 12.66 -12.31 -20.98
N GLN A 17 12.70 -13.18 -21.98
CA GLN A 17 12.81 -14.63 -21.77
C GLN A 17 14.10 -15.03 -21.05
N LYS A 18 15.23 -14.39 -21.33
CA LYS A 18 16.50 -14.67 -20.64
C LYS A 18 16.43 -14.31 -19.16
N LEU A 19 15.93 -13.12 -18.82
CA LEU A 19 15.73 -12.68 -17.44
C LEU A 19 14.78 -13.63 -16.71
N LEU A 20 13.68 -14.00 -17.36
CA LEU A 20 12.71 -14.95 -16.80
C LEU A 20 13.35 -16.30 -16.48
N CYS A 21 14.18 -16.84 -17.37
CA CYS A 21 14.87 -18.10 -17.11
C CYS A 21 15.84 -18.03 -15.91
N SER A 22 16.54 -16.92 -15.72
CA SER A 22 17.38 -16.69 -14.53
C SER A 22 16.55 -16.68 -13.25
N ILE A 23 15.43 -15.97 -13.28
CA ILE A 23 14.48 -15.90 -12.17
C ILE A 23 13.92 -17.28 -11.84
N GLU A 24 13.40 -18.02 -12.83
CA GLU A 24 12.88 -19.39 -12.63
C GLU A 24 13.89 -20.37 -12.01
N GLN A 25 15.18 -20.13 -12.23
CA GLN A 25 16.27 -20.97 -11.71
C GLN A 25 16.76 -20.51 -10.33
N GLY A 26 16.24 -19.40 -9.80
CA GLY A 26 16.72 -18.80 -8.56
C GLY A 26 18.13 -18.20 -8.66
N GLN A 27 18.62 -17.97 -9.89
CA GLN A 27 19.96 -17.46 -10.19
C GLN A 27 19.85 -16.02 -10.73
N PHE A 28 19.35 -15.12 -9.91
CA PHE A 28 19.05 -13.75 -10.30
C PHE A 28 19.37 -12.78 -9.16
N ASP A 29 19.46 -11.50 -9.48
CA ASP A 29 19.61 -10.40 -8.54
C ASP A 29 18.45 -9.38 -8.68
N GLU A 30 18.49 -8.30 -7.91
CA GLU A 30 17.51 -7.22 -7.98
C GLU A 30 17.41 -6.59 -9.37
N ASN A 31 18.53 -6.48 -10.11
CA ASN A 31 18.59 -5.88 -11.44
C ASN A 31 17.87 -6.74 -12.48
N ASP A 32 17.90 -8.07 -12.33
CA ASP A 32 17.16 -8.99 -13.19
C ASP A 32 15.63 -8.81 -13.03
N VAL A 33 15.16 -8.62 -11.79
CA VAL A 33 13.75 -8.34 -11.50
C VAL A 33 13.35 -6.99 -12.10
N GLU A 34 14.11 -5.94 -11.81
CA GLU A 34 13.90 -4.60 -12.37
C GLU A 34 13.88 -4.61 -13.91
N GLY A 35 14.84 -5.30 -14.51
CA GLY A 35 14.95 -5.46 -15.95
C GLY A 35 13.73 -6.17 -16.57
N LEU A 36 13.18 -7.16 -15.87
CA LEU A 36 11.97 -7.86 -16.31
C LEU A 36 10.75 -6.94 -16.25
N PHE A 37 10.55 -6.24 -15.12
CA PHE A 37 9.46 -5.29 -14.93
C PHE A 37 9.50 -4.18 -15.98
N MET A 38 10.68 -3.60 -16.23
CA MET A 38 10.88 -2.55 -17.23
C MET A 38 10.50 -2.99 -18.64
N LYS A 39 10.85 -4.22 -19.02
CA LYS A 39 10.54 -4.77 -20.36
C LYS A 39 9.06 -5.03 -20.56
N LEU A 40 8.38 -5.50 -19.52
CA LEU A 40 6.97 -5.86 -19.57
C LEU A 40 6.04 -4.67 -19.30
N ARG A 41 6.56 -3.56 -18.77
CA ARG A 41 5.80 -2.35 -18.40
C ARG A 41 4.82 -1.87 -19.46
N ALA A 42 5.27 -1.71 -20.71
CA ALA A 42 4.42 -1.24 -21.81
C ALA A 42 3.45 -2.33 -22.35
N HIS A 43 3.62 -3.57 -21.90
CA HIS A 43 2.95 -4.76 -22.39
C HIS A 43 2.18 -5.48 -21.28
N CYS A 44 1.73 -4.77 -20.24
CA CYS A 44 1.02 -5.35 -19.10
C CYS A 44 -0.51 -5.19 -19.15
N GLY A 45 -1.10 -4.69 -20.24
CA GLY A 45 -2.56 -4.59 -20.38
C GLY A 45 -3.21 -3.71 -19.30
N ASP A 46 -4.19 -4.26 -18.58
CA ASP A 46 -4.91 -3.57 -17.48
C ASP A 46 -4.43 -4.03 -16.08
N ARG A 47 -3.27 -4.69 -15.99
CA ARG A 47 -2.68 -5.20 -14.73
C ARG A 47 -2.08 -4.03 -13.94
N ARG A 48 -2.89 -3.47 -13.04
CA ARG A 48 -2.59 -2.20 -12.36
C ARG A 48 -1.50 -2.35 -11.30
N VAL A 49 -1.50 -3.45 -10.56
CA VAL A 49 -0.48 -3.72 -9.52
C VAL A 49 0.87 -3.93 -10.17
N PHE A 50 0.96 -4.77 -11.21
CA PHE A 50 2.18 -4.97 -11.96
C PHE A 50 2.70 -3.65 -12.57
N ARG A 51 1.79 -2.87 -13.19
CA ARG A 51 2.15 -1.57 -13.77
C ARG A 51 2.69 -0.61 -12.71
N GLU A 52 2.08 -0.56 -11.54
CA GLU A 52 2.49 0.31 -10.44
C GLU A 52 3.96 0.06 -10.08
N ILE A 53 4.33 -1.22 -9.83
CA ILE A 53 5.70 -1.61 -9.52
C ILE A 53 6.66 -1.32 -10.70
N ALA A 54 6.25 -1.65 -11.94
CA ALA A 54 7.08 -1.40 -13.11
C ALA A 54 7.30 0.10 -13.38
N ASP A 55 6.35 0.96 -13.01
CA ASP A 55 6.49 2.41 -13.11
C ASP A 55 7.49 2.95 -12.07
N PHE A 56 7.76 2.25 -10.96
CA PHE A 56 8.77 2.67 -9.96
C PHE A 56 10.19 2.46 -10.47
N VAL A 57 10.45 1.32 -11.11
CA VAL A 57 11.77 1.03 -11.70
C VAL A 57 12.19 2.10 -12.71
N ALA A 58 11.23 2.69 -13.42
CA ALA A 58 11.52 3.67 -14.47
C ALA A 58 11.83 5.08 -13.95
N HIS A 59 11.21 5.50 -12.85
CA HIS A 59 11.27 6.88 -12.35
C HIS A 59 11.03 6.91 -10.83
N ASN A 60 12.03 7.35 -10.06
CA ASN A 60 11.93 7.53 -8.61
C ASN A 60 11.62 9.00 -8.21
N ASP A 61 10.89 9.71 -9.07
CA ASP A 61 10.45 11.08 -8.81
C ASP A 61 9.23 11.10 -7.87
N ILE A 62 8.93 12.27 -7.30
CA ILE A 62 7.69 12.52 -6.55
C ILE A 62 6.48 12.08 -7.38
N ARG A 63 5.66 11.19 -6.81
CA ARG A 63 4.56 10.52 -7.53
C ARG A 63 3.24 11.24 -7.30
N ASN A 64 2.54 11.55 -8.39
CA ASN A 64 1.24 12.23 -8.37
C ASN A 64 0.11 11.43 -9.02
N LYS A 65 0.36 10.14 -9.30
CA LYS A 65 -0.58 9.21 -9.92
C LYS A 65 -0.17 7.78 -9.57
N GLY A 66 -1.06 6.83 -9.84
CA GLY A 66 -0.83 5.42 -9.60
C GLY A 66 -1.70 4.85 -8.48
N LEU A 67 -1.68 3.53 -8.35
CA LEU A 67 -2.49 2.81 -7.37
C LEU A 67 -2.12 3.21 -5.94
N THR A 68 -0.84 3.38 -5.65
CA THR A 68 -0.39 3.80 -4.33
C THR A 68 -0.79 5.25 -4.03
N ASN A 69 -0.64 6.15 -5.01
CA ASN A 69 -1.06 7.55 -4.85
C ASN A 69 -2.58 7.66 -4.60
N GLU A 70 -3.41 6.95 -5.36
CA GLU A 70 -4.86 6.89 -5.15
C GLU A 70 -5.23 6.37 -3.75
N SER A 71 -4.51 5.33 -3.28
CA SER A 71 -4.73 4.77 -1.94
C SER A 71 -4.37 5.77 -0.85
N MET A 72 -3.22 6.43 -0.97
CA MET A 72 -2.74 7.41 0.00
C MET A 72 -3.60 8.67 0.02
N GLU A 73 -4.05 9.15 -1.15
CA GLU A 73 -5.02 10.25 -1.23
C GLU A 73 -6.31 9.88 -0.49
N ALA A 74 -6.87 8.69 -0.76
CA ALA A 74 -8.09 8.24 -0.09
C ALA A 74 -7.92 8.18 1.43
N PHE A 75 -6.77 7.70 1.92
CA PHE A 75 -6.47 7.67 3.34
C PHE A 75 -6.32 9.08 3.92
N TYR A 76 -5.54 9.95 3.29
CA TYR A 76 -5.38 11.36 3.69
C TYR A 76 -6.73 12.07 3.80
N LEU A 77 -7.61 11.93 2.80
CA LEU A 77 -8.93 12.56 2.81
C LEU A 77 -9.82 12.00 3.94
N SER A 78 -9.66 10.72 4.28
CA SER A 78 -10.38 10.09 5.39
C SER A 78 -9.94 10.67 6.74
N ILE A 79 -8.63 10.78 6.97
CA ILE A 79 -8.09 11.38 8.21
C ILE A 79 -8.45 12.88 8.28
N LYS A 80 -8.37 13.60 7.16
CA LYS A 80 -8.77 15.01 7.08
C LYS A 80 -10.25 15.18 7.46
N TYR A 81 -11.14 14.35 6.90
CA TYR A 81 -12.55 14.37 7.26
C TYR A 81 -12.80 14.00 8.72
N PHE A 82 -12.05 13.02 9.25
CA PHE A 82 -12.13 12.65 10.65
C PHE A 82 -11.78 13.84 11.56
N VAL A 83 -10.68 14.54 11.28
CA VAL A 83 -10.24 15.71 12.07
C VAL A 83 -11.21 16.89 11.94
N GLU A 84 -11.72 17.18 10.73
CA GLU A 84 -12.57 18.35 10.49
C GLU A 84 -14.03 18.17 10.91
N TYR A 85 -14.55 16.95 10.86
CA TYR A 85 -15.97 16.67 11.05
C TYR A 85 -16.25 15.67 12.18
N VAL A 86 -15.59 14.52 12.21
CA VAL A 86 -15.93 13.43 13.14
C VAL A 86 -15.46 13.72 14.56
N SER A 87 -14.17 14.00 14.74
CA SER A 87 -13.56 14.32 16.04
C SER A 87 -14.23 15.49 16.76
N PRO A 88 -14.53 16.64 16.09
CA PRO A 88 -15.26 17.75 16.71
C PRO A 88 -16.79 17.56 16.71
N GLN A 89 -17.32 16.41 16.27
CA GLN A 89 -18.76 16.12 16.18
C GLN A 89 -19.54 17.15 15.34
N ARG A 90 -18.91 17.66 14.28
CA ARG A 90 -19.53 18.59 13.34
C ARG A 90 -20.30 17.81 12.27
N ASN A 91 -21.57 18.14 12.12
CA ASN A 91 -22.41 17.55 11.06
C ASN A 91 -22.07 18.14 9.69
N LEU A 92 -21.92 17.28 8.70
CA LEU A 92 -21.86 17.66 7.29
C LEU A 92 -23.29 17.87 6.76
N ASN A 93 -23.61 19.07 6.29
CA ASN A 93 -24.85 19.34 5.56
C ASN A 93 -24.62 19.25 4.05
N ILE A 94 -24.94 18.11 3.45
CA ILE A 94 -24.80 17.86 2.00
C ILE A 94 -25.85 18.59 1.13
N GLY A 95 -26.83 19.26 1.76
CA GLY A 95 -27.78 20.15 1.08
C GLY A 95 -27.25 21.57 0.84
N GLU A 96 -26.18 21.95 1.53
CA GLU A 96 -25.49 23.23 1.38
C GLU A 96 -24.17 23.05 0.61
N PRO A 97 -23.55 24.13 0.11
CA PRO A 97 -22.21 24.04 -0.46
C PRO A 97 -21.20 23.46 0.53
N PHE A 98 -20.46 22.43 0.13
CA PHE A 98 -19.43 21.78 0.96
C PHE A 98 -18.11 21.60 0.19
N PRO A 99 -16.97 21.39 0.87
CA PRO A 99 -15.68 21.26 0.20
C PRO A 99 -15.62 20.14 -0.86
N SER A 100 -15.02 20.42 -2.01
CA SER A 100 -14.92 19.47 -3.14
C SER A 100 -14.23 18.16 -2.80
N TYR A 101 -13.28 18.20 -1.86
CA TYR A 101 -12.57 17.00 -1.43
C TYR A 101 -13.51 15.94 -0.81
N ILE A 102 -14.61 16.35 -0.18
CA ILE A 102 -15.56 15.43 0.44
C ILE A 102 -16.27 14.60 -0.63
N LYS A 103 -16.59 15.18 -1.79
CA LYS A 103 -17.15 14.42 -2.93
C LYS A 103 -16.16 13.35 -3.40
N ARG A 104 -14.87 13.68 -3.48
CA ARG A 104 -13.81 12.70 -3.82
C ARG A 104 -13.73 11.59 -2.76
N LEU A 105 -13.73 11.96 -1.48
CA LEU A 105 -13.75 11.01 -0.36
C LEU A 105 -14.95 10.05 -0.44
N MET A 106 -16.16 10.57 -0.66
CA MET A 106 -17.37 9.74 -0.81
C MET A 106 -17.16 8.68 -1.90
N LYS A 107 -16.58 9.05 -3.04
CA LYS A 107 -16.30 8.09 -4.13
C LYS A 107 -15.29 7.03 -3.72
N TYR A 108 -14.19 7.42 -3.08
CA TYR A 108 -13.18 6.46 -2.61
C TYR A 108 -13.77 5.48 -1.59
N GLN A 109 -14.52 5.98 -0.61
CA GLN A 109 -15.15 5.15 0.41
C GLN A 109 -16.20 4.20 -0.17
N CYS A 110 -16.97 4.64 -1.18
CA CYS A 110 -17.89 3.75 -1.89
C CYS A 110 -17.17 2.57 -2.54
N LEU A 111 -16.01 2.81 -3.17
CA LEU A 111 -15.25 1.77 -3.86
C LEU A 111 -14.53 0.80 -2.90
N LYS A 112 -14.24 1.24 -1.67
CA LYS A 112 -13.64 0.41 -0.62
C LYS A 112 -14.66 -0.25 0.32
N ALA A 113 -15.92 0.17 0.27
CA ALA A 113 -16.97 -0.38 1.10
C ALA A 113 -17.28 -1.84 0.75
N ASP A 114 -17.70 -2.61 1.75
CA ASP A 114 -18.21 -3.96 1.55
C ASP A 114 -19.46 -3.92 0.67
N GLY A 115 -19.34 -4.47 -0.54
CA GLY A 115 -20.43 -4.52 -1.50
C GLY A 115 -21.62 -5.37 -1.04
N ALA A 116 -21.38 -6.40 -0.22
CA ALA A 116 -22.45 -7.23 0.33
C ALA A 116 -23.27 -6.43 1.36
N MET A 117 -22.60 -5.68 2.23
CA MET A 117 -23.25 -4.74 3.15
C MET A 117 -24.06 -3.68 2.41
N LEU A 118 -23.47 -3.00 1.41
CA LEU A 118 -24.17 -1.97 0.65
C LEU A 118 -25.40 -2.50 -0.10
N MET A 119 -25.29 -3.70 -0.65
CA MET A 119 -26.41 -4.32 -1.36
C MET A 119 -27.52 -4.73 -0.39
N ARG A 120 -27.18 -5.26 0.79
CA ARG A 120 -28.16 -5.69 1.81
C ARG A 120 -28.89 -4.51 2.45
N GLU A 121 -28.19 -3.43 2.77
CA GLU A 121 -28.74 -2.30 3.53
C GLU A 121 -29.35 -1.22 2.62
N PHE A 122 -28.79 -1.00 1.43
CA PHE A 122 -29.15 0.13 0.57
C PHE A 122 -29.49 -0.26 -0.88
N HIS A 123 -29.46 -1.56 -1.22
CA HIS A 123 -29.80 -2.07 -2.55
C HIS A 123 -28.98 -1.42 -3.69
N VAL A 124 -27.72 -1.07 -3.42
CA VAL A 124 -26.80 -0.47 -4.39
C VAL A 124 -25.45 -1.16 -4.36
N SER A 125 -24.80 -1.24 -5.54
CA SER A 125 -23.40 -1.65 -5.62
C SER A 125 -22.45 -0.46 -5.39
N PRO A 126 -21.20 -0.71 -4.92
CA PRO A 126 -20.13 0.27 -4.84
C PRO A 126 -20.02 1.19 -6.08
N GLN A 127 -19.96 0.60 -7.27
CA GLN A 127 -19.78 1.34 -8.52
C GLN A 127 -21.02 2.16 -8.90
N SER A 128 -22.21 1.65 -8.59
CA SER A 128 -23.46 2.37 -8.85
C SER A 128 -23.59 3.57 -7.92
N LEU A 129 -23.25 3.42 -6.65
CA LEU A 129 -23.26 4.53 -5.68
C LEU A 129 -22.22 5.59 -6.05
N ALA A 130 -20.99 5.20 -6.41
CA ALA A 130 -19.96 6.13 -6.86
C ALA A 130 -20.38 6.92 -8.12
N LYS A 131 -21.02 6.26 -9.09
CA LYS A 131 -21.60 6.94 -10.28
C LYS A 131 -22.74 7.89 -9.92
N LYS A 132 -23.61 7.50 -8.98
CA LYS A 132 -24.68 8.37 -8.47
C LYS A 132 -24.10 9.61 -7.79
N ILE A 133 -23.09 9.47 -6.94
CA ILE A 133 -22.40 10.60 -6.29
C ILE A 133 -21.83 11.55 -7.35
N GLU A 134 -21.24 11.02 -8.42
CA GLU A 134 -20.69 11.85 -9.50
C GLU A 134 -21.77 12.71 -10.18
N SER A 135 -22.96 12.16 -10.43
CA SER A 135 -24.05 12.89 -11.10
C SER A 135 -24.85 13.80 -10.17
N LEU A 136 -24.96 13.44 -8.88
CA LEU A 136 -25.74 14.17 -7.87
C LEU A 136 -25.09 15.48 -7.46
N PHE A 137 -23.79 15.65 -7.68
CA PHE A 137 -23.02 16.74 -7.10
C PHE A 137 -22.25 17.52 -8.18
N LYS A 138 -22.56 18.81 -8.30
CA LYS A 138 -21.89 19.72 -9.24
C LYS A 138 -20.76 20.46 -8.55
N GLU A 139 -19.57 20.42 -9.14
CA GLU A 139 -18.38 21.12 -8.65
C GLU A 139 -18.32 22.56 -9.16
N ASP A 140 -18.00 23.48 -8.26
CA ASP A 140 -17.50 24.81 -8.59
C ASP A 140 -15.98 24.86 -8.36
N LYS A 141 -15.23 24.81 -9.47
CA LYS A 141 -13.76 24.83 -9.46
C LYS A 141 -13.17 26.13 -8.90
N LYS A 142 -13.91 27.25 -8.95
CA LYS A 142 -13.42 28.55 -8.45
C LYS A 142 -13.45 28.60 -6.92
N SER A 143 -14.55 28.16 -6.33
CA SER A 143 -14.71 28.15 -4.87
C SER A 143 -14.21 26.85 -4.22
N GLN A 144 -13.83 25.84 -5.00
CA GLN A 144 -13.48 24.49 -4.51
C GLN A 144 -14.61 23.88 -3.66
N THR A 145 -15.85 24.19 -4.01
CA THR A 145 -17.05 23.66 -3.35
C THR A 145 -17.86 22.79 -4.30
N VAL A 146 -18.75 22.01 -3.70
CA VAL A 146 -19.69 21.12 -4.36
C VAL A 146 -21.09 21.46 -3.87
N VAL A 147 -22.04 21.47 -4.78
CA VAL A 147 -23.46 21.68 -4.50
C VAL A 147 -24.30 20.54 -5.02
N LEU A 148 -25.39 20.23 -4.32
CA LEU A 148 -26.36 19.24 -4.76
C LEU A 148 -27.05 19.69 -6.06
N ASN A 149 -27.04 18.82 -7.05
CA ASN A 149 -27.66 19.00 -8.35
C ASN A 149 -28.97 18.20 -8.42
N GLY A 150 -30.03 18.73 -7.80
CA GLY A 150 -31.36 18.13 -7.79
C GLY A 150 -31.80 17.65 -6.41
N LYS A 151 -32.56 16.56 -6.37
CA LYS A 151 -33.10 15.99 -5.13
C LYS A 151 -32.29 14.78 -4.68
N LEU A 152 -32.02 14.69 -3.38
CA LEU A 152 -31.37 13.55 -2.76
C LEU A 152 -32.41 12.63 -2.12
N GLY A 153 -32.47 11.38 -2.55
CA GLY A 153 -33.33 10.37 -1.93
C GLY A 153 -32.79 9.93 -0.56
N VAL A 154 -33.69 9.61 0.38
CA VAL A 154 -33.34 9.25 1.77
C VAL A 154 -32.37 8.07 1.84
N GLU A 155 -32.60 7.02 1.04
CA GLU A 155 -31.71 5.85 0.99
C GLU A 155 -30.30 6.19 0.49
N THR A 156 -30.19 7.07 -0.51
CA THR A 156 -28.88 7.51 -1.03
C THR A 156 -28.16 8.39 -0.02
N ALA A 157 -28.88 9.27 0.69
CA ALA A 157 -28.32 10.04 1.79
C ALA A 157 -27.80 9.13 2.91
N ALA A 158 -28.59 8.11 3.29
CA ALA A 158 -28.21 7.13 4.31
C ALA A 158 -26.96 6.33 3.89
N ALA A 159 -26.89 5.88 2.63
CA ALA A 159 -25.73 5.18 2.09
C ALA A 159 -24.46 6.06 2.10
N ILE A 160 -24.57 7.32 1.66
CA ILE A 160 -23.47 8.31 1.69
C ILE A 160 -22.99 8.54 3.13
N ASN A 161 -23.92 8.74 4.06
CA ASN A 161 -23.57 8.91 5.47
C ASN A 161 -22.86 7.67 6.01
N ARG A 162 -23.35 6.46 5.69
CA ARG A 162 -22.74 5.20 6.14
C ARG A 162 -21.29 5.08 5.71
N VAL A 163 -20.98 5.34 4.43
CA VAL A 163 -19.60 5.21 3.90
C VAL A 163 -18.67 6.32 4.41
N LEU A 164 -19.19 7.49 4.80
CA LEU A 164 -18.37 8.57 5.37
C LEU A 164 -18.00 8.36 6.84
N HIS A 165 -18.74 7.53 7.58
CA HIS A 165 -18.47 7.26 9.01
C HIS A 165 -17.43 6.16 9.25
N VAL A 166 -16.95 5.50 8.19
CA VAL A 166 -15.99 4.40 8.31
C VAL A 166 -14.71 4.79 7.60
N ILE A 167 -13.57 4.66 8.28
CA ILE A 167 -12.26 4.77 7.64
C ILE A 167 -11.91 3.39 7.09
N HIS A 168 -12.03 3.21 5.77
CA HIS A 168 -11.65 1.95 5.13
C HIS A 168 -10.15 1.94 4.84
N VAL A 169 -9.41 1.22 5.68
CA VAL A 169 -7.99 0.95 5.49
C VAL A 169 -7.84 -0.45 4.91
N GLN A 170 -7.33 -0.54 3.69
CA GLN A 170 -7.01 -1.79 3.00
C GLN A 170 -5.71 -1.59 2.22
N PRO A 171 -4.83 -2.60 2.16
CA PRO A 171 -3.64 -2.55 1.31
C PRO A 171 -4.03 -2.27 -0.14
N ALA A 172 -3.28 -1.38 -0.77
CA ALA A 172 -3.39 -1.13 -2.21
C ALA A 172 -2.81 -2.31 -3.01
N ILE A 173 -1.80 -2.97 -2.43
CA ILE A 173 -1.05 -4.06 -3.05
C ILE A 173 -0.89 -5.17 -2.00
N THR A 174 -1.02 -6.42 -2.43
CA THR A 174 -0.58 -7.57 -1.64
C THR A 174 0.42 -8.41 -2.43
N GLN A 175 1.30 -9.13 -1.74
CA GLN A 175 2.26 -10.03 -2.39
C GLN A 175 1.57 -10.99 -3.36
N ARG A 176 0.43 -11.58 -2.95
CA ARG A 176 -0.34 -12.47 -3.83
C ARG A 176 -0.80 -11.77 -5.11
N THR A 177 -1.38 -10.57 -5.00
CA THR A 177 -1.86 -9.83 -6.18
C THR A 177 -0.73 -9.42 -7.13
N LEU A 178 0.45 -9.07 -6.59
CA LEU A 178 1.63 -8.78 -7.40
C LEU A 178 2.06 -9.99 -8.22
N ILE A 179 2.19 -11.15 -7.58
CA ILE A 179 2.63 -12.38 -8.25
C ILE A 179 1.57 -12.88 -9.24
N ASP A 180 0.29 -12.86 -8.88
CA ASP A 180 -0.80 -13.23 -9.79
C ASP A 180 -0.81 -12.35 -11.05
N GLU A 181 -0.67 -11.03 -10.90
CA GLU A 181 -0.58 -10.13 -12.06
C GLU A 181 0.71 -10.36 -12.87
N LEU A 182 1.85 -10.63 -12.25
CA LEU A 182 3.09 -10.98 -12.97
C LEU A 182 2.88 -12.22 -13.84
N LEU A 183 2.35 -13.32 -13.30
CA LEU A 183 2.09 -14.54 -14.05
C LEU A 183 1.15 -14.31 -15.23
N LEU A 184 0.11 -13.49 -15.04
CA LEU A 184 -0.79 -13.09 -16.13
C LEU A 184 -0.06 -12.30 -17.22
N VAL A 185 0.78 -11.32 -16.84
CA VAL A 185 1.57 -10.53 -17.79
C VAL A 185 2.53 -11.41 -18.60
N LEU A 186 3.20 -12.37 -17.94
CA LEU A 186 4.09 -13.32 -18.62
C LEU A 186 3.31 -14.16 -19.66
N GLY A 187 2.15 -14.68 -19.28
CA GLY A 187 1.26 -15.46 -20.15
C GLY A 187 0.73 -14.67 -21.34
N GLU A 188 0.24 -13.45 -21.11
CA GLU A 188 -0.27 -12.57 -22.18
C GLU A 188 0.82 -12.19 -23.20
N ASN A 189 2.07 -12.05 -22.74
CA ASN A 189 3.24 -11.82 -23.59
C ASN A 189 3.80 -13.10 -24.24
N LYS A 190 3.16 -14.25 -24.01
CA LYS A 190 3.52 -15.56 -24.59
C LYS A 190 4.96 -15.95 -24.28
N LEU A 191 5.45 -15.59 -23.08
CA LEU A 191 6.73 -16.09 -22.58
C LEU A 191 6.55 -17.54 -22.13
N ILE A 192 7.62 -18.32 -22.19
CA ILE A 192 7.62 -19.73 -21.78
C ILE A 192 8.16 -19.78 -20.36
N PHE A 193 7.36 -20.27 -19.42
CA PHE A 193 7.74 -20.38 -18.01
C PHE A 193 6.93 -21.45 -17.29
N ASP A 194 7.42 -21.89 -16.14
CA ASP A 194 6.76 -22.72 -15.16
C ASP A 194 6.21 -21.84 -14.03
N PRO A 195 4.87 -21.69 -13.90
CA PRO A 195 4.26 -20.87 -12.86
C PRO A 195 4.70 -21.26 -11.44
N MET A 196 4.92 -22.55 -11.17
CA MET A 196 5.32 -23.01 -9.84
C MET A 196 6.72 -22.54 -9.48
N ARG A 197 7.64 -22.49 -10.45
CA ARG A 197 9.00 -21.99 -10.23
C ARG A 197 9.02 -20.49 -9.97
N ILE A 198 8.16 -19.74 -10.65
CA ILE A 198 8.00 -18.30 -10.37
C ILE A 198 7.39 -18.08 -8.99
N GLU A 199 6.37 -18.84 -8.59
CA GLU A 199 5.80 -18.76 -7.24
C GLU A 199 6.84 -19.06 -6.15
N GLN A 200 7.77 -20.00 -6.38
CA GLN A 200 8.89 -20.27 -5.46
C GLN A 200 9.86 -19.09 -5.28
N GLN A 201 9.88 -18.14 -6.22
CA GLN A 201 10.68 -16.91 -6.12
C GLN A 201 9.86 -15.70 -5.67
N SER A 202 8.59 -15.90 -5.30
CA SER A 202 7.68 -14.80 -4.96
C SER A 202 8.23 -13.88 -3.88
N ASP A 203 8.87 -14.45 -2.86
CA ASP A 203 9.41 -13.66 -1.76
C ASP A 203 10.56 -12.75 -2.22
N ARG A 204 11.51 -13.30 -2.98
CA ARG A 204 12.63 -12.56 -3.56
C ARG A 204 12.19 -11.48 -4.55
N ILE A 205 11.14 -11.74 -5.34
CA ILE A 205 10.55 -10.72 -6.22
C ILE A 205 9.87 -9.62 -5.39
N THR A 206 9.20 -10.00 -4.32
CA THR A 206 8.45 -9.08 -3.45
C THR A 206 9.39 -8.17 -2.68
N ILE A 207 10.52 -8.67 -2.14
CA ILE A 207 11.48 -7.83 -1.44
C ILE A 207 12.09 -6.76 -2.35
N CYS A 208 12.36 -7.08 -3.62
CA CYS A 208 12.76 -6.08 -4.63
C CYS A 208 11.68 -4.99 -4.81
N ALA A 209 10.40 -5.39 -4.86
CA ALA A 209 9.30 -4.43 -4.95
C ALA A 209 9.19 -3.56 -3.69
N LEU A 210 9.40 -4.10 -2.49
CA LEU A 210 9.42 -3.30 -1.26
C LEU A 210 10.56 -2.28 -1.27
N ALA A 211 11.76 -2.67 -1.69
CA ALA A 211 12.90 -1.76 -1.79
C ALA A 211 12.63 -0.61 -2.78
N LEU A 212 11.99 -0.89 -3.92
CA LEU A 212 11.61 0.14 -4.90
C LEU A 212 10.58 1.16 -4.37
N LEU A 213 9.72 0.75 -3.44
CA LEU A 213 8.71 1.62 -2.83
C LEU A 213 9.21 2.32 -1.56
N HIS A 214 10.33 1.87 -1.00
CA HIS A 214 10.90 2.45 0.21
C HIS A 214 11.41 3.87 -0.06
N GLY A 215 10.96 4.83 0.75
CA GLY A 215 11.43 6.20 0.67
C GLY A 215 10.73 7.06 -0.39
N THR A 216 9.84 6.48 -1.20
CA THR A 216 9.12 7.21 -2.26
C THR A 216 8.18 8.25 -1.67
N GLU A 217 8.19 9.45 -2.26
CA GLU A 217 7.29 10.56 -1.91
C GLU A 217 6.10 10.68 -2.87
N TYR A 218 4.96 11.11 -2.35
CA TYR A 218 3.71 11.22 -3.07
C TYR A 218 3.07 12.60 -2.90
N ASP A 219 2.76 13.24 -4.03
CA ASP A 219 1.94 14.44 -4.09
C ASP A 219 0.51 14.07 -4.48
N PHE A 220 -0.40 14.15 -3.52
CA PHE A 220 -1.85 14.00 -3.72
C PHE A 220 -2.59 15.32 -3.44
N ASN A 221 -1.90 16.45 -3.57
CA ASN A 221 -2.39 17.79 -3.17
C ASN A 221 -2.82 17.84 -1.70
N GLY A 222 -2.05 17.15 -0.85
CA GLY A 222 -2.23 17.16 0.60
C GLY A 222 -1.63 18.39 1.28
N HIS A 223 -1.74 18.43 2.61
CA HIS A 223 -1.08 19.45 3.43
C HIS A 223 0.45 19.31 3.39
N ARG A 224 0.94 18.07 3.37
CA ARG A 224 2.33 17.71 3.12
C ARG A 224 2.38 16.56 2.10
N LEU A 225 3.55 16.32 1.53
CA LEU A 225 3.84 15.11 0.77
C LEU A 225 3.63 13.88 1.67
N GLY A 226 3.04 12.83 1.11
CA GLY A 226 3.08 11.52 1.75
C GLY A 226 4.38 10.81 1.44
N ARG A 227 4.71 9.81 2.25
CA ARG A 227 5.91 8.98 2.05
C ARG A 227 5.59 7.52 2.29
N CYS A 228 6.18 6.64 1.50
CA CYS A 228 6.19 5.21 1.77
C CYS A 228 7.48 4.80 2.47
N SER A 229 7.41 3.89 3.44
CA SER A 229 8.58 3.26 4.06
C SER A 229 8.29 1.80 4.34
N ILE A 230 9.33 0.97 4.26
CA ILE A 230 9.28 -0.39 4.79
C ILE A 230 9.06 -0.31 6.30
N SER A 231 8.26 -1.22 6.82
CA SER A 231 7.94 -1.40 8.24
C SER A 231 7.63 -2.88 8.50
N SER A 232 7.45 -3.24 9.76
CA SER A 232 6.99 -4.55 10.24
C SER A 232 5.65 -4.41 10.95
N GLU A 233 4.97 -5.52 11.28
CA GLU A 233 3.71 -5.47 12.03
C GLU A 233 3.91 -4.96 13.47
N GLN A 234 5.06 -5.30 14.06
CA GLN A 234 5.50 -4.79 15.35
C GLN A 234 6.87 -4.13 15.19
N GLU A 235 7.08 -2.94 15.74
CA GLU A 235 8.36 -2.23 15.65
C GLU A 235 9.42 -2.76 16.64
N ALA A 236 8.95 -3.38 17.72
CA ALA A 236 9.78 -3.86 18.82
C ALA A 236 9.19 -5.14 19.43
N ILE A 237 10.08 -6.05 19.82
CA ILE A 237 9.75 -7.23 20.62
C ILE A 237 10.63 -7.26 21.88
N SER A 238 10.19 -7.96 22.92
CA SER A 238 10.96 -8.15 24.14
C SER A 238 12.24 -8.94 23.84
N HIS A 239 13.36 -8.53 24.45
CA HIS A 239 14.67 -9.16 24.25
C HIS A 239 15.22 -9.74 25.56
N GLY A 240 15.76 -10.95 25.49
CA GLY A 240 16.33 -11.63 26.66
C GLY A 240 15.31 -12.08 27.70
N VAL A 241 14.03 -12.19 27.31
CA VAL A 241 12.95 -12.70 28.16
C VAL A 241 12.79 -14.20 27.91
N THR A 242 12.87 -14.99 28.97
CA THR A 242 12.48 -16.39 28.96
C THR A 242 10.98 -16.49 29.22
N TYR A 243 10.25 -17.07 28.28
CA TYR A 243 8.83 -17.36 28.46
C TYR A 243 8.69 -18.74 29.08
N VAL A 244 7.73 -18.90 30.00
CA VAL A 244 7.40 -20.19 30.61
C VAL A 244 5.92 -20.50 30.46
N ASP A 245 5.58 -21.79 30.39
CA ASP A 245 4.18 -22.24 30.35
C ASP A 245 3.51 -22.25 31.74
N GLU A 246 2.29 -22.77 31.81
CA GLU A 246 1.53 -22.91 33.06
C GLU A 246 2.18 -23.85 34.10
N HIS A 247 3.21 -24.59 33.70
CA HIS A 247 3.99 -25.50 34.54
C HIS A 247 5.37 -24.95 34.89
N GLY A 248 5.75 -23.77 34.37
CA GLY A 248 7.05 -23.14 34.61
C GLY A 248 8.17 -23.65 33.70
N GLU A 249 7.84 -24.40 32.65
CA GLU A 249 8.81 -24.90 31.67
C GLU A 249 9.07 -23.84 30.59
N GLU A 250 10.33 -23.67 30.18
CA GLU A 250 10.70 -22.70 29.15
C GLU A 250 10.03 -23.00 27.81
N VAL A 251 9.42 -21.99 27.20
CA VAL A 251 8.79 -22.06 25.88
C VAL A 251 9.46 -21.09 24.90
N PRO A 252 9.40 -21.37 23.57
CA PRO A 252 9.90 -20.45 22.56
C PRO A 252 9.28 -19.05 22.71
N ASN A 253 10.06 -18.00 22.45
CA ASN A 253 9.54 -16.64 22.46
C ASN A 253 8.34 -16.55 21.50
N PRO A 254 7.12 -16.26 22.00
CA PRO A 254 5.95 -16.16 21.15
C PRO A 254 5.91 -14.85 20.36
N GLU A 255 6.75 -13.88 20.70
CA GLU A 255 6.78 -12.59 20.03
C GLU A 255 7.52 -12.68 18.70
N SER A 256 6.96 -12.00 17.70
CA SER A 256 7.54 -11.84 16.38
C SER A 256 7.31 -10.40 15.93
N PHE A 257 8.24 -9.87 15.14
CA PHE A 257 8.03 -8.61 14.42
C PHE A 257 6.90 -8.71 13.39
N GLY A 258 6.45 -9.92 13.07
CA GLY A 258 5.48 -10.21 12.01
C GLY A 258 6.09 -10.07 10.63
N HIS A 259 5.27 -9.72 9.64
CA HIS A 259 5.72 -9.62 8.26
C HIS A 259 6.17 -8.22 7.87
N LEU A 260 7.05 -8.12 6.89
CA LEU A 260 7.42 -6.87 6.24
C LEU A 260 6.23 -6.29 5.47
N GLN A 261 6.16 -4.97 5.43
CA GLN A 261 5.10 -4.23 4.76
C GLN A 261 5.59 -2.84 4.34
N ILE A 262 4.86 -2.19 3.43
CA ILE A 262 5.02 -0.76 3.17
C ILE A 262 3.95 0.01 3.93
N HIS A 263 4.39 0.91 4.79
CA HIS A 263 3.53 1.92 5.39
C HIS A 263 3.49 3.18 4.53
N GLY A 264 2.28 3.64 4.23
CA GLY A 264 2.03 4.96 3.67
C GLY A 264 1.77 5.98 4.77
N HIS A 265 2.69 6.93 4.92
CA HIS A 265 2.60 8.01 5.88
C HIS A 265 1.92 9.23 5.25
N VAL A 266 0.90 9.75 5.92
CA VAL A 266 0.23 11.01 5.53
C VAL A 266 0.19 11.96 6.72
N THR A 267 0.26 13.26 6.44
CA THR A 267 0.15 14.30 7.49
C THR A 267 -1.06 15.18 7.22
N VAL A 268 -1.92 15.34 8.21
CA VAL A 268 -3.03 16.32 8.19
C VAL A 268 -2.78 17.41 9.21
N GLN A 269 -3.33 18.60 8.96
CA GLN A 269 -3.31 19.67 9.95
C GLN A 269 -4.47 19.49 10.94
N ASN A 270 -4.18 19.55 12.23
CA ASN A 270 -5.16 19.50 13.32
C ASN A 270 -4.86 20.63 14.31
N ASN A 271 -5.74 21.64 14.39
CA ASN A 271 -5.60 22.78 15.31
C ASN A 271 -4.22 23.47 15.29
N GLY A 272 -3.63 23.61 14.10
CA GLY A 272 -2.32 24.23 13.92
C GLY A 272 -1.12 23.31 14.15
N ALA A 273 -1.34 22.07 14.58
CA ALA A 273 -0.32 21.03 14.69
C ALA A 273 -0.42 20.02 13.55
N ASP A 274 0.68 19.34 13.25
CA ASP A 274 0.71 18.25 12.29
C ASP A 274 0.37 16.92 12.99
N LEU A 275 -0.61 16.21 12.44
CA LEU A 275 -0.95 14.84 12.82
C LEU A 275 -0.46 13.91 11.72
N ALA A 276 0.61 13.16 12.00
CA ALA A 276 1.12 12.10 11.14
C ALA A 276 0.40 10.78 11.45
N VAL A 277 -0.06 10.09 10.40
CA VAL A 277 -0.73 8.80 10.51
C VAL A 277 -0.19 7.88 9.41
N ALA A 278 0.03 6.61 9.76
CA ALA A 278 0.49 5.58 8.84
C ALA A 278 -0.57 4.48 8.65
N TYR A 279 -0.50 3.80 7.51
CA TYR A 279 -1.27 2.58 7.26
C TYR A 279 -0.56 1.66 6.28
N THR A 280 -0.91 0.38 6.27
CA THR A 280 -0.37 -0.60 5.33
C THR A 280 -0.87 -0.36 3.91
N VAL A 281 0.04 0.03 3.02
CA VAL A 281 -0.18 0.20 1.57
C VAL A 281 0.14 -1.09 0.83
N PHE A 282 1.22 -1.76 1.20
CA PHE A 282 1.66 -3.03 0.60
C PHE A 282 1.82 -4.05 1.72
N GLU A 283 0.99 -5.07 1.72
CA GLU A 283 1.04 -6.21 2.64
C GLU A 283 1.78 -7.40 2.02
N THR A 284 2.64 -8.06 2.80
CA THR A 284 3.40 -9.24 2.36
C THR A 284 3.33 -10.36 3.39
N ASN A 285 3.87 -11.53 3.03
CA ASN A 285 4.08 -12.64 3.95
C ASN A 285 5.57 -12.90 4.22
N LEU A 286 6.43 -11.89 4.02
CA LEU A 286 7.86 -11.96 4.28
C LEU A 286 8.12 -11.84 5.78
N ASP A 287 8.56 -12.90 6.45
CA ASP A 287 8.94 -12.82 7.86
C ASP A 287 10.07 -11.79 8.06
N THR A 288 9.85 -10.85 8.98
CA THR A 288 10.80 -9.75 9.18
C THR A 288 12.18 -10.24 9.61
N THR A 289 12.25 -11.29 10.44
CA THR A 289 13.52 -11.82 10.96
C THR A 289 14.28 -12.61 9.91
N GLU A 290 13.57 -13.31 9.03
CA GLU A 290 14.17 -14.05 7.92
C GLU A 290 14.73 -13.12 6.84
N TRP A 291 13.97 -12.08 6.48
CA TRP A 291 14.24 -11.23 5.31
C TRP A 291 14.99 -9.94 5.63
N CYS A 292 15.32 -9.68 6.90
CA CYS A 292 16.24 -8.62 7.29
C CYS A 292 17.57 -9.20 7.75
N ASP A 293 18.65 -8.47 7.46
CA ASP A 293 19.95 -8.74 8.07
C ASP A 293 19.97 -8.35 9.55
N ASP A 294 20.78 -9.05 10.34
CA ASP A 294 20.86 -8.82 11.79
C ASP A 294 21.33 -7.38 12.12
N SER A 295 22.05 -6.70 11.22
CA SER A 295 22.46 -5.30 11.37
C SER A 295 21.31 -4.30 11.43
N LEU A 296 20.11 -4.67 10.98
CA LEU A 296 18.91 -3.84 11.08
C LEU A 296 18.23 -3.94 12.44
N PHE A 297 18.69 -4.83 13.34
CA PHE A 297 18.11 -4.99 14.65
C PHE A 297 18.97 -4.35 15.73
N VAL A 298 18.38 -3.45 16.51
CA VAL A 298 19.04 -2.77 17.62
C VAL A 298 18.41 -3.22 18.93
N VAL A 299 19.23 -3.46 19.95
CA VAL A 299 18.73 -3.72 21.30
C VAL A 299 18.77 -2.41 22.10
N GLU A 300 17.60 -1.95 22.53
CA GLU A 300 17.46 -0.80 23.40
C GLU A 300 17.12 -1.22 24.83
N HIS A 301 17.74 -0.55 25.80
CA HIS A 301 17.49 -0.78 27.21
C HIS A 301 16.68 0.37 27.79
N THR A 302 15.57 0.04 28.44
CA THR A 302 14.71 1.01 29.13
C THR A 302 14.57 0.64 30.60
N THR A 303 14.60 1.64 31.46
CA THR A 303 14.38 1.49 32.91
C THR A 303 13.01 2.00 33.29
N ALA A 304 12.20 1.20 33.98
CA ALA A 304 10.99 1.66 34.64
C ALA A 304 11.07 1.30 36.13
N GLY A 305 11.47 2.28 36.95
CA GLY A 305 11.85 2.03 38.35
C GLY A 305 13.14 1.22 38.44
N ASP A 306 13.12 0.15 39.26
CA ASP A 306 14.26 -0.77 39.44
C ASP A 306 14.31 -1.88 38.37
N ASN A 307 13.30 -1.94 37.48
CA ASN A 307 13.24 -2.96 36.44
C ASN A 307 13.97 -2.50 35.18
N HIS A 308 14.85 -3.36 34.67
CA HIS A 308 15.55 -3.20 33.40
C HIS A 308 14.86 -4.05 32.33
N PHE A 309 14.37 -3.40 31.27
CA PHE A 309 13.79 -4.07 30.11
C PHE A 309 14.72 -3.88 28.92
N ALA A 310 14.86 -4.92 28.11
CA ALA A 310 15.54 -4.85 26.82
C ALA A 310 14.52 -5.12 25.71
N TRP A 311 14.56 -4.30 24.67
CA TRP A 311 13.71 -4.42 23.49
C TRP A 311 14.60 -4.61 22.27
N ARG A 312 14.32 -5.62 21.46
CA ARG A 312 14.90 -5.74 20.12
C ARG A 312 13.99 -4.94 19.19
N LYS A 313 14.53 -3.93 18.52
CA LYS A 313 13.82 -3.06 17.59
C LYS A 313 14.33 -3.25 16.19
N LEU A 314 13.42 -3.16 15.22
CA LEU A 314 13.78 -3.09 13.81
C LEU A 314 14.04 -1.62 13.44
N ASP A 315 15.27 -1.29 13.07
CA ASP A 315 15.66 0.04 12.63
C ASP A 315 15.81 0.08 11.10
N LEU A 316 14.77 0.58 10.44
CA LEU A 316 14.73 0.79 8.98
C LEU A 316 15.02 2.25 8.59
N CYS A 317 15.63 3.03 9.49
CA CYS A 317 16.04 4.40 9.16
C CYS A 317 17.25 4.40 8.21
N GLY A 318 17.26 5.32 7.25
CA GLY A 318 18.37 5.53 6.33
C GLY A 318 18.15 4.90 4.95
N VAL A 319 19.25 4.63 4.24
CA VAL A 319 19.22 4.03 2.91
C VAL A 319 19.23 2.51 3.07
N ILE A 320 18.18 1.87 2.58
CA ILE A 320 18.02 0.41 2.60
C ILE A 320 18.41 -0.15 1.23
N GLY A 321 19.14 -1.25 1.24
CA GLY A 321 19.49 -2.03 0.04
C GLY A 321 19.11 -3.49 0.21
N ILE A 322 19.37 -4.28 -0.83
CA ILE A 322 19.22 -5.73 -0.84
C ILE A 322 20.61 -6.33 -1.02
N ASP A 323 20.96 -7.34 -0.23
CA ASP A 323 22.22 -8.07 -0.40
C ASP A 323 22.09 -9.25 -1.37
N LYS A 324 23.21 -9.96 -1.59
CA LYS A 324 23.27 -11.14 -2.47
C LYS A 324 22.35 -12.30 -2.04
N ASP A 325 21.93 -12.33 -0.77
CA ASP A 325 21.08 -13.36 -0.18
C ASP A 325 19.62 -12.90 -0.11
N PHE A 326 19.29 -11.76 -0.75
CA PHE A 326 17.99 -11.11 -0.78
C PHE A 326 17.50 -10.58 0.58
N LYS A 327 18.42 -10.29 1.50
CA LYS A 327 18.09 -9.65 2.78
C LYS A 327 18.13 -8.14 2.66
N LEU A 328 17.22 -7.48 3.38
CA LEU A 328 17.31 -6.04 3.59
C LEU A 328 18.54 -5.72 4.44
N ILE A 329 19.33 -4.76 3.98
CA ILE A 329 20.52 -4.28 4.67
C ILE A 329 20.51 -2.76 4.74
N ARG A 330 21.23 -2.21 5.72
CA ARG A 330 21.56 -0.78 5.75
C ARG A 330 22.76 -0.52 4.86
N LEU A 331 22.59 0.34 3.86
CA LEU A 331 23.72 0.85 3.09
C LEU A 331 24.41 1.95 3.90
N ALA A 332 25.74 1.95 3.89
CA ALA A 332 26.50 3.06 4.47
C ALA A 332 26.10 4.35 3.74
N ALA A 333 25.73 5.39 4.50
CA ALA A 333 25.52 6.71 3.92
C ALA A 333 26.86 7.19 3.29
N GLU A 334 26.84 7.50 2.00
CA GLU A 334 27.98 8.17 1.33
C GLU A 334 28.25 9.57 1.89
#